data_AF-A0A8H6A332-F1
#
_entry.id   AF-A0A8H6A332-F1
#
_cell.length_a   1.000
_cell.length_b   1.000
_cell.length_c   1.000
_cell.angle_alpha   90.00
_cell.angle_beta   90.00
_cell.angle_gamma   90.00
#
_symmetry.space_group_name_H-M   'P 1'
#
loop_
_entity.id
_entity.type
_entity.pdbx_description
1 polymer ?
#
loop_
_entity_poly.entity_id
_entity_poly.type
_entity_poly.pdbx_seq_one_letter_code
_entity_poly.pdbx_strand_id
1 'polypeptide(L)'
;MPIVGAEVGGLVLASHLSEYSNINDFVIEAGSDYIRDPLVGAPDFLGAMIANPDFNRDYLTEPQVHATIFKWVSHGAGWLVVLRS
;
A
#
# COMPACT_ATOMS: atom_id res chain seq x y z
N MET A 1 18.47 6.94 6.64
CA MET A 1 18.07 5.53 6.85
C MET A 1 16.88 5.26 5.96
N PRO A 2 16.95 4.28 5.04
CA PRO A 2 15.82 3.94 4.18
C PRO A 2 14.72 3.21 4.97
N ILE A 3 13.47 3.60 4.72
CA ILE A 3 12.27 2.87 5.12
C ILE A 3 11.66 2.30 3.84
N VAL A 4 11.47 0.98 3.77
CA VAL A 4 10.91 0.32 2.58
C VAL A 4 9.45 -0.02 2.85
N GLY A 5 8.56 0.52 2.02
CA GLY A 5 7.11 0.46 2.19
C GLY A 5 6.55 1.77 2.75
N ALA A 6 5.57 2.36 2.06
CA ALA A 6 4.80 3.53 2.49
C ALA A 6 3.38 3.18 2.96
N GLU A 7 3.15 1.94 3.39
CA GLU A 7 1.88 1.56 3.99
C GLU A 7 1.79 2.03 5.46
N VAL A 8 0.77 1.56 6.17
CA VAL A 8 0.44 1.97 7.55
C VAL A 8 1.64 1.97 8.48
N GLY A 9 2.50 0.94 8.43
CA GLY A 9 3.68 0.86 9.29
C GLY A 9 4.79 1.84 8.89
N GLY A 10 5.10 1.92 7.59
CA GLY A 10 6.20 2.73 7.06
C GLY A 10 5.97 4.23 7.23
N LEU A 11 4.76 4.71 6.93
CA LEU A 11 4.43 6.14 7.07
C LEU A 11 4.31 6.58 8.53
N VAL A 12 3.82 5.71 9.43
CA VAL A 12 3.82 6.03 10.87
C VAL A 12 5.24 6.17 11.39
N LEU A 13 6.15 5.26 11.00
CA LEU A 13 7.55 5.33 11.39
C LEU A 13 8.22 6.58 10.81
N ALA A 14 8.08 6.84 9.51
CA ALA A 14 8.66 8.01 8.85
C ALA A 14 8.15 9.32 9.45
N SER A 15 6.83 9.41 9.71
CA SER A 15 6.25 10.60 10.35
C SER A 15 6.86 10.85 11.73
N HIS A 16 7.05 9.82 12.54
CA HIS A 16 7.62 10.00 13.88
C HIS A 16 9.12 10.32 13.84
N LEU A 17 9.89 9.69 12.95
CA LEU A 17 11.32 9.96 12.80
C LEU A 17 11.58 11.37 12.26
N SER A 18 10.70 11.89 11.39
CA SER A 18 10.80 13.26 10.85
C SER A 18 10.70 14.37 11.91
N GLU A 19 10.20 14.05 13.12
CA GLU A 19 10.15 14.99 14.25
C GLU A 19 11.55 15.27 14.85
N TYR A 20 12.52 14.40 14.58
CA TYR A 20 13.89 14.50 15.10
C TYR A 20 14.85 15.03 14.03
N SER A 21 15.27 16.30 14.16
CA SER A 21 16.14 16.97 13.18
C SER A 21 17.53 16.34 12.99
N ASN A 22 17.95 15.46 13.89
CA ASN A 22 19.21 14.73 13.81
C ASN A 22 19.09 13.38 13.08
N ILE A 23 17.89 13.00 12.62
CA ILE A 23 17.63 11.77 11.89
C ILE A 23 17.34 12.14 10.43
N ASN A 24 18.15 11.62 9.51
CA ASN A 24 17.87 11.70 8.07
C ASN A 24 17.28 10.37 7.62
N ASP A 25 16.00 10.35 7.28
CA ASP A 25 15.31 9.21 6.70
C ASP A 25 14.79 9.51 5.29
N PHE A 26 14.35 8.48 4.59
CA PHE A 26 13.59 8.61 3.35
C PHE A 26 12.79 7.32 3.12
N VAL A 27 11.65 7.44 2.45
CA VAL A 27 10.76 6.31 2.15
C VAL A 27 10.98 5.85 0.71
N ILE A 28 11.09 4.54 0.53
CA ILE A 28 11.08 3.88 -0.77
C ILE A 28 9.78 3.08 -0.86
N GLU A 29 8.91 3.48 -1.77
CA GLU A 29 7.65 2.80 -2.06
C GLU A 29 7.64 2.37 -3.52
N ALA A 30 7.06 1.19 -3.80
CA ALA A 30 7.06 0.65 -5.16
C ALA A 30 5.84 1.05 -6.00
N GLY A 31 4.82 1.68 -5.41
CA GLY A 31 3.67 2.27 -6.10
C GLY A 31 3.78 3.79 -6.31
N SER A 32 2.84 4.35 -7.05
CA SER A 32 2.77 5.80 -7.34
C SER A 32 2.13 6.61 -6.20
N ASP A 33 2.29 7.93 -6.24
CA ASP A 33 1.53 8.85 -5.40
C ASP A 33 0.11 9.06 -5.97
N TYR A 34 -0.89 8.59 -5.22
CA TYR A 34 -2.30 8.66 -5.58
C TYR A 34 -3.08 9.71 -4.76
N ILE A 35 -2.42 10.66 -4.08
CA ILE A 35 -3.10 11.65 -3.22
C ILE A 35 -4.14 12.51 -3.96
N ARG A 36 -4.04 12.60 -5.29
CA ARG A 36 -4.99 13.31 -6.17
C ARG A 36 -5.86 12.38 -7.01
N ASP A 37 -5.74 11.07 -6.83
CA ASP A 37 -6.55 10.11 -7.57
C ASP A 37 -7.97 10.06 -6.98
N PRO A 38 -9.02 10.32 -7.79
CA PRO A 38 -10.39 10.29 -7.31
C PRO A 38 -10.84 8.91 -6.80
N LEU A 39 -10.21 7.82 -7.27
CA LEU A 39 -10.50 6.47 -6.76
C LEU A 39 -9.99 6.28 -5.33
N VAL A 40 -8.94 7.00 -4.92
CA VAL A 40 -8.37 6.95 -3.57
C VAL A 40 -9.04 7.97 -2.64
N GLY A 41 -9.32 9.18 -3.14
CA GLY A 41 -9.83 10.28 -2.33
C GLY A 41 -11.29 10.13 -1.88
N ALA A 42 -12.08 9.32 -2.58
CA ALA A 42 -13.48 9.08 -2.24
C ALA A 42 -13.71 7.63 -1.77
N PRO A 43 -14.23 7.43 -0.54
CA PRO A 43 -14.34 6.09 0.08
C PRO A 43 -15.26 5.14 -0.69
N ASP A 44 -16.23 5.68 -1.44
CA ASP A 44 -17.19 4.90 -2.23
C ASP A 44 -16.53 4.09 -3.35
N PHE A 45 -15.30 4.43 -3.75
CA PHE A 45 -14.58 3.75 -4.83
C PHE A 45 -13.66 2.61 -4.38
N LEU A 46 -13.64 2.25 -3.09
CA LEU A 46 -12.77 1.17 -2.58
C LEU A 46 -12.90 -0.14 -3.40
N GLY A 47 -14.13 -0.52 -3.77
CA GLY A 47 -14.37 -1.72 -4.57
C GLY A 47 -13.74 -1.68 -5.97
N ALA A 48 -13.60 -0.49 -6.57
CA ALA A 48 -13.01 -0.31 -7.88
C ALA A 48 -11.48 -0.51 -7.88
N MET A 49 -10.83 -0.36 -6.72
CA MET A 49 -9.38 -0.50 -6.58
C MET A 49 -8.94 -1.97 -6.39
N ILE A 50 -9.79 -2.83 -5.81
CA ILE A 50 -9.39 -4.20 -5.39
C ILE A 50 -8.93 -5.07 -6.56
N ALA A 51 -9.59 -4.99 -7.72
CA ALA A 51 -9.24 -5.76 -8.91
C ALA A 51 -8.39 -4.97 -9.92
N ASN A 52 -8.00 -3.75 -9.58
CA ASN A 52 -7.22 -2.90 -10.47
C ASN A 52 -5.71 -3.10 -10.19
N PRO A 53 -4.93 -3.58 -11.16
CA PRO A 53 -3.49 -3.81 -10.99
C PRO A 53 -2.68 -2.54 -10.71
N ASP A 54 -3.23 -1.36 -11.00
CA ASP A 54 -2.60 -0.08 -10.66
C ASP A 54 -2.59 0.17 -9.14
N PHE A 55 -3.56 -0.39 -8.41
CA PHE A 55 -3.71 -0.17 -6.97
C PHE A 55 -3.42 -1.40 -6.13
N ASN A 56 -3.59 -2.59 -6.69
CA ASN A 56 -3.44 -3.85 -5.98
C ASN A 56 -2.33 -4.69 -6.60
N ARG A 57 -1.41 -5.18 -5.76
CA ARG A 57 -0.59 -6.32 -6.13
C ARG A 57 -1.48 -7.54 -6.22
N ASP A 58 -1.74 -8.03 -7.44
CA ASP A 58 -2.55 -9.23 -7.71
C ASP A 58 -1.85 -10.52 -7.23
N TYR A 59 -1.59 -10.59 -5.93
CA TYR A 59 -1.01 -11.76 -5.28
C TYR A 59 -2.05 -12.87 -5.26
N LEU A 60 -1.63 -14.03 -5.70
CA LEU A 60 -2.44 -15.23 -5.71
C LEU A 60 -1.88 -16.24 -4.72
N THR A 61 -2.74 -16.82 -3.89
CA THR A 61 -2.35 -17.94 -3.03
C THR A 61 -2.33 -19.24 -3.80
N GLU A 62 -1.41 -20.15 -3.45
CA GLU A 62 -1.56 -21.57 -3.79
C GLU A 62 -2.98 -22.08 -3.45
N PRO A 63 -3.49 -23.12 -4.14
CA PRO A 63 -4.81 -23.69 -3.84
C PRO A 63 -4.98 -24.03 -2.35
N GLN A 64 -6.03 -23.51 -1.72
CA GLN A 64 -6.27 -23.65 -0.28
C GLN A 64 -7.14 -24.88 0.01
N VAL A 65 -6.60 -25.89 0.70
CA VAL A 65 -7.29 -27.18 0.96
C VAL A 65 -8.56 -27.06 1.83
N HIS A 66 -8.69 -25.96 2.57
CA HIS A 66 -9.85 -25.68 3.44
C HIS A 66 -10.80 -24.63 2.87
N ALA A 67 -10.47 -24.05 1.71
CA ALA A 67 -11.42 -23.21 0.98
C ALA A 67 -12.26 -24.13 0.10
N THR A 68 -13.58 -23.89 0.05
CA THR A 68 -14.56 -24.68 -0.73
C THR A 68 -14.27 -24.68 -2.25
N ILE A 69 -13.30 -23.89 -2.69
CA ILE A 69 -12.83 -23.77 -4.07
C ILE A 69 -11.33 -24.04 -4.11
N PHE A 70 -10.93 -25.11 -4.83
CA PHE A 70 -9.54 -25.38 -5.25
C PHE A 70 -9.09 -24.35 -6.30
N LYS A 71 -9.07 -23.07 -5.92
CA LYS A 71 -8.68 -21.96 -6.80
C LYS A 71 -7.74 -21.02 -6.04
N TRP A 72 -6.87 -20.36 -6.78
CA TRP A 72 -6.08 -19.24 -6.29
C TRP A 72 -7.00 -18.16 -5.73
N VAL A 73 -6.70 -17.68 -4.52
CA VAL A 73 -7.39 -16.56 -3.88
C VAL A 73 -6.54 -15.31 -4.10
N SER A 74 -7.14 -14.24 -4.61
CA SER A 74 -6.48 -12.94 -4.73
C SER A 74 -6.41 -12.26 -3.37
N HIS A 75 -5.22 -11.82 -2.97
CA HIS A 75 -5.00 -11.02 -1.78
C HIS A 75 -4.66 -9.59 -2.17
N GLY A 76 -5.42 -8.66 -1.58
CA GLY A 76 -5.18 -7.24 -1.72
C GLY A 76 -3.92 -6.79 -0.97
N ALA A 77 -2.94 -6.19 -1.65
CA ALA A 77 -1.90 -5.35 -1.05
C ALA A 77 -1.86 -4.02 -1.82
N GLY A 78 -2.34 -2.96 -1.16
CA GLY A 78 -2.51 -1.64 -1.74
C GLY A 78 -1.21 -0.82 -1.78
N TRP A 79 -1.14 0.10 -2.73
CA TRP A 79 -0.10 1.13 -2.82
C TRP A 79 -0.59 2.45 -2.22
N LEU A 80 0.14 3.07 -1.29
CA LEU A 80 -0.19 4.42 -0.83
C LEU A 80 1.08 5.20 -0.48
N VAL A 81 1.26 6.39 -1.07
CA VAL A 81 2.34 7.32 -0.73
C VAL A 81 1.74 8.60 -0.14
N VAL A 82 2.40 9.15 0.89
CA VAL A 82 2.29 10.56 1.28
C VAL A 82 3.70 11.14 1.25
N LEU A 83 3.98 12.05 0.32
CA LEU A 83 5.23 12.80 0.31
C LEU A 83 5.11 14.00 1.27
N ARG A 84 6.01 14.10 2.25
CA ARG A 84 6.27 15.36 2.95
C ARG A 84 7.63 15.92 2.54
N SER A 85 7.61 17.21 2.23
CA SER A 85 8.76 18.07 1.94
C SER A 85 9.61 18.35 3.16
#